data_AF-A1RZ98-F1
#
_entry.id   AF-A1RZ98-F1
#
_cell.length_a   1.000
_cell.length_b   1.000
_cell.length_c   1.000
_cell.angle_alpha   90.00
_cell.angle_beta   90.00
_cell.angle_gamma   90.00
#
_symmetry.space_group_name_H-M   'P 1'
#
loop_
_entity.id
_entity.type
_entity.pdbx_description
1 polymer ?
#
loop_
_entity_poly.entity_id
_entity_poly.type
_entity_poly.pdbx_seq_one_letter_code
_entity_poly.pdbx_strand_id
1 'polypeptide(L)'
;MVSLTVVSIVRHSDLARWKSTGAWVLVYGRRKVGKSYFIRNFTKWDSYYFVGREGEIFVDSERISYEAFRRELAEKLKHNETVVVDEFQRLPSEFSDMLHSLGTRGRLVAVSSTLWLSREILSGRSPLLGMMTEFKMGLVDEADILVNLSSYVSDPKRLVEVSVLLREPWLTPVWERASNFERGVVQTLRYTVPALVGEVFREEERFLSRVYEGVLKAVASGKSVSSEIAAYLYSNRLMAAQDPSLVHPYLRVLERIGILEKVKFYGKNRYMYRHVSPVVDLFFYMDAKYGISERELEEEQALRVLREKMPLYVEQFVAYLLSKSMGLWAEKIVEPGHEVDVALVDFKSLKAAVEVKWRETLTSSDVEKIEERLSRYKCRKILVVPRGDVLPREPKGIEVFSAENLLELARTRVKKLQQQL
;
A
#
# COMPACT_ATOMS: atom_id res chain seq x y z
N MET A 1 19.60 -7.63 26.49
CA MET A 1 18.88 -8.88 26.16
C MET A 1 17.72 -8.47 25.25
N VAL A 2 17.83 -8.67 23.94
CA VAL A 2 16.77 -8.30 22.99
C VAL A 2 15.74 -9.44 22.99
N SER A 3 14.56 -9.19 23.57
CA SER A 3 13.44 -10.13 23.46
C SER A 3 12.98 -10.14 22.01
N LEU A 4 13.22 -11.24 21.30
CA LEU A 4 12.73 -11.44 19.94
C LEU A 4 11.22 -11.69 20.00
N THR A 5 10.45 -10.62 19.85
CA THR A 5 9.00 -10.74 19.68
C THR A 5 8.73 -11.02 18.22
N VAL A 6 8.63 -12.30 17.83
CA VAL A 6 8.28 -12.66 16.45
C VAL A 6 6.83 -12.26 16.19
N VAL A 7 6.60 -11.37 15.21
CA VAL A 7 5.26 -10.91 14.86
C VAL A 7 4.83 -11.55 13.54
N SER A 8 3.90 -12.50 13.64
CA SER A 8 3.19 -13.02 12.46
C SER A 8 2.03 -12.09 12.13
N ILE A 9 2.12 -11.38 11.02
CA ILE A 9 1.06 -10.47 10.56
C ILE A 9 0.05 -11.27 9.73
N VAL A 10 -1.13 -11.52 10.30
CA VAL A 10 -2.24 -12.17 9.61
C VAL A 10 -3.01 -11.17 8.75
N ARG A 11 -3.17 -11.47 7.46
CA ARG A 11 -3.86 -10.61 6.48
C ARG A 11 -5.31 -11.07 6.30
N HIS A 12 -6.18 -10.84 7.29
CA HIS A 12 -7.58 -11.30 7.27
C HIS A 12 -8.37 -10.80 6.06
N SER A 13 -8.14 -9.56 5.64
CA SER A 13 -8.75 -8.99 4.44
C SER A 13 -8.38 -9.75 3.16
N ASP A 14 -7.11 -10.11 3.00
CA ASP A 14 -6.61 -10.88 1.86
C ASP A 14 -7.06 -12.34 1.94
N LEU A 15 -7.13 -12.93 3.14
CA LEU A 15 -7.71 -14.27 3.35
C LEU A 15 -9.18 -14.34 2.90
N ALA A 16 -9.99 -13.34 3.26
CA ALA A 16 -11.40 -13.30 2.86
C ALA A 16 -11.54 -13.16 1.33
N ARG A 17 -10.71 -12.31 0.71
CA ARG A 17 -10.63 -12.20 -0.76
C ARG A 17 -10.12 -13.48 -1.42
N TRP A 18 -9.21 -14.22 -0.79
CA TRP A 18 -8.64 -15.43 -1.34
C TRP A 18 -9.68 -16.52 -1.52
N LYS A 19 -10.65 -16.62 -0.59
CA LYS A 19 -11.73 -17.60 -0.66
C LYS A 19 -12.64 -17.45 -1.87
N SER A 20 -12.81 -16.24 -2.39
CA SER A 20 -13.63 -15.99 -3.58
C SER A 20 -12.85 -16.15 -4.89
N THR A 21 -11.61 -16.64 -4.84
CA THR A 21 -10.80 -16.85 -6.05
C THR A 21 -11.11 -18.15 -6.76
N GLY A 22 -11.06 -18.11 -8.10
CA GLY A 22 -11.25 -19.28 -8.95
C GLY A 22 -10.14 -20.31 -8.85
N ALA A 23 -10.20 -21.33 -9.71
CA ALA A 23 -9.24 -22.43 -9.73
C ALA A 23 -7.82 -21.96 -10.08
N TRP A 24 -7.69 -21.04 -11.04
CA TRP A 24 -6.39 -20.48 -11.40
C TRP A 24 -6.34 -19.04 -10.94
N VAL A 25 -5.28 -18.69 -10.21
CA VAL A 25 -5.15 -17.40 -9.53
C VAL A 25 -3.80 -16.78 -9.87
N LEU A 26 -3.83 -15.53 -10.32
CA LEU A 26 -2.65 -14.71 -10.52
C LEU A 26 -2.49 -13.78 -9.32
N VAL A 27 -1.53 -14.10 -8.47
CA VAL A 27 -1.16 -13.29 -7.31
C VAL A 27 -0.10 -12.29 -7.75
N TYR A 28 -0.42 -11.01 -7.67
CA TYR A 28 0.49 -9.97 -8.13
C TYR A 28 0.50 -8.77 -7.19
N GLY A 29 1.58 -8.02 -7.17
CA GLY A 29 1.75 -6.95 -6.20
C GLY A 29 3.18 -6.46 -6.15
N ARG A 30 3.39 -5.25 -5.63
CA ARG A 30 4.73 -4.64 -5.53
C ARG A 30 5.70 -5.55 -4.77
N ARG A 31 7.00 -5.43 -5.03
CA ARG A 31 8.03 -6.19 -4.32
C ARG A 31 7.95 -5.95 -2.80
N LYS A 32 8.27 -6.99 -2.03
CA LYS A 32 8.30 -7.00 -0.55
C LYS A 32 6.98 -6.69 0.17
N VAL A 33 5.83 -6.83 -0.49
CA VAL A 33 4.52 -6.77 0.16
C VAL A 33 4.07 -8.08 0.83
N GLY A 34 4.93 -9.12 0.85
CA GLY A 34 4.64 -10.38 1.54
C GLY A 34 3.83 -11.42 0.76
N LYS A 35 3.84 -11.39 -0.58
CA LYS A 35 3.10 -12.34 -1.44
C LYS A 35 3.46 -13.80 -1.17
N SER A 36 4.74 -14.16 -1.33
CA SER A 36 5.22 -15.53 -1.11
C SER A 36 5.00 -15.98 0.33
N TYR A 37 5.19 -15.08 1.30
CA TYR A 37 4.89 -15.37 2.71
C TYR A 37 3.40 -15.66 2.91
N PHE A 38 2.51 -14.88 2.30
CA PHE A 38 1.07 -15.09 2.38
C PHE A 38 0.66 -16.46 1.83
N ILE A 39 1.10 -16.79 0.62
CA ILE A 39 0.76 -18.07 -0.03
C ILE A 39 1.31 -19.26 0.76
N ARG A 40 2.58 -19.20 1.18
CA ARG A 40 3.21 -20.30 1.93
C ARG A 40 2.53 -20.60 3.27
N ASN A 41 2.15 -19.56 4.02
CA ASN A 41 1.73 -19.72 5.41
C ASN A 41 0.21 -19.72 5.62
N PHE A 42 -0.56 -19.15 4.69
CA PHE A 42 -2.00 -18.93 4.87
C PHE A 42 -2.88 -19.56 3.79
N THR A 43 -2.29 -20.24 2.80
CA THR A 43 -3.04 -20.97 1.77
C THR A 43 -2.66 -22.44 1.76
N LYS A 44 -3.58 -23.30 1.30
CA LYS A 44 -3.32 -24.72 1.12
C LYS A 44 -2.78 -24.97 -0.28
N TRP A 45 -1.74 -25.77 -0.38
CA TRP A 45 -1.12 -26.18 -1.63
C TRP A 45 -0.48 -27.55 -1.47
N ASP A 46 -0.37 -28.30 -2.58
CA ASP A 46 0.20 -29.64 -2.64
C ASP A 46 1.65 -29.60 -3.15
N SER A 47 2.00 -28.59 -3.97
CA SER A 47 3.38 -28.38 -4.42
C SER A 47 3.70 -26.90 -4.62
N TYR A 48 4.94 -26.52 -4.29
CA TYR A 48 5.43 -25.15 -4.38
C TYR A 48 6.73 -25.09 -5.16
N TYR A 49 6.67 -24.49 -6.34
CA TYR A 49 7.81 -24.24 -7.20
C TYR A 49 8.24 -22.78 -7.08
N PHE A 50 9.54 -22.53 -6.92
CA PHE A 50 10.13 -21.20 -6.95
C PHE A 50 11.06 -21.07 -8.16
N VAL A 51 10.88 -20.00 -8.94
CA VAL A 51 11.71 -19.72 -10.12
C VAL A 51 12.79 -18.70 -9.77
N GLY A 52 14.04 -19.13 -9.84
CA GLY A 52 15.27 -18.37 -9.66
C GLY A 52 15.45 -17.27 -10.70
N ARG A 53 16.49 -16.44 -10.54
CA ARG A 53 16.72 -15.28 -11.43
C ARG A 53 17.18 -15.70 -12.82
N GLU A 54 17.92 -16.80 -12.92
CA GLU A 54 18.43 -17.33 -14.18
C GLU A 54 17.49 -18.42 -14.74
N GLY A 55 16.23 -18.44 -14.29
CA GLY A 55 15.22 -19.40 -14.70
C GLY A 55 15.36 -20.79 -14.07
N GLU A 56 16.21 -20.96 -13.05
CA GLU A 56 16.29 -22.23 -12.32
C GLU A 56 15.00 -22.49 -11.55
N ILE A 57 14.57 -23.74 -11.47
CA ILE A 57 13.33 -24.11 -10.79
C ILE A 57 13.68 -24.92 -9.55
N PHE A 58 13.15 -24.51 -8.41
CA PHE A 58 13.35 -25.14 -7.13
C PHE A 58 12.03 -25.71 -6.59
N VAL A 59 12.08 -26.94 -6.08
CA VAL A 59 11.02 -27.61 -5.31
C VAL A 59 11.67 -28.24 -4.08
N ASP A 60 11.16 -27.97 -2.88
CA ASP A 60 11.70 -28.49 -1.61
C ASP A 60 13.22 -28.30 -1.42
N SER A 61 13.77 -27.20 -1.96
CA SER A 61 15.21 -26.85 -2.02
C SER A 61 16.07 -27.65 -3.01
N GLU A 62 15.46 -28.54 -3.80
CA GLU A 62 16.11 -29.25 -4.90
C GLU A 62 15.90 -28.51 -6.23
N ARG A 63 16.93 -28.51 -7.07
CA ARG A 63 16.87 -27.90 -8.40
C ARG A 63 16.40 -28.93 -9.42
N ILE A 64 15.38 -28.58 -10.20
CA ILE A 64 14.85 -29.42 -11.29
C ILE A 64 15.02 -28.75 -12.65
N SER A 65 14.98 -29.55 -13.71
CA SER A 65 14.98 -29.03 -15.08
C SER A 65 13.59 -28.49 -15.47
N TYR A 66 13.55 -27.60 -16.47
CA TYR A 66 12.28 -27.08 -16.98
C TYR A 66 11.38 -28.19 -17.55
N GLU A 67 11.96 -29.20 -18.21
CA GLU A 67 11.20 -30.34 -18.73
C GLU A 67 10.59 -31.19 -17.62
N ALA A 68 11.34 -31.46 -16.54
CA ALA A 68 10.83 -32.19 -15.38
C ALA A 68 9.67 -31.41 -14.72
N PHE A 69 9.88 -30.11 -14.50
CA PHE A 69 8.86 -29.20 -13.98
C PHE A 69 7.57 -29.23 -14.81
N ARG A 70 7.66 -29.11 -16.14
CA ARG A 70 6.49 -29.12 -17.04
C ARG A 70 5.69 -30.41 -16.90
N ARG A 71 6.39 -31.56 -16.88
CA ARG A 71 5.75 -32.87 -16.76
C ARG A 71 5.04 -33.01 -15.42
N GLU A 72 5.72 -32.69 -14.33
CA GLU A 72 5.15 -32.76 -12.98
C GLU A 72 3.96 -31.80 -12.81
N LEU A 73 4.10 -30.54 -13.22
CA LEU A 73 3.02 -29.55 -13.14
C LEU A 73 1.78 -30.04 -13.89
N ALA A 74 1.95 -30.52 -15.13
CA ALA A 74 0.85 -31.02 -15.93
C ALA A 74 0.18 -32.25 -15.31
N GLU A 75 0.96 -33.15 -14.73
CA GLU A 75 0.45 -34.34 -14.04
C GLU A 75 -0.33 -33.95 -12.78
N LYS A 76 0.23 -33.10 -11.91
CA LYS A 76 -0.39 -32.63 -10.68
C LYS A 76 -1.70 -31.89 -10.94
N LEU A 77 -1.72 -30.98 -11.92
CA LEU A 77 -2.95 -30.28 -12.31
C LEU A 77 -4.01 -31.22 -12.88
N LYS A 78 -3.64 -32.28 -13.59
CA LYS A 78 -4.58 -33.32 -14.05
C LYS A 78 -5.17 -34.14 -12.89
N HIS A 79 -4.42 -34.33 -11.81
CA HIS A 79 -4.88 -34.99 -10.59
C HIS A 79 -5.62 -34.04 -9.62
N ASN A 80 -6.01 -32.85 -10.09
CA ASN A 80 -6.73 -31.85 -9.30
C ASN A 80 -5.96 -31.31 -8.09
N GLU A 81 -4.63 -31.40 -8.09
CA GLU A 81 -3.77 -30.81 -7.06
C GLU A 81 -3.70 -29.28 -7.18
N THR A 82 -3.32 -28.65 -6.07
CA THR A 82 -3.02 -27.22 -5.97
C THR A 82 -1.52 -26.98 -6.09
N VAL A 83 -1.12 -26.38 -7.21
CA VAL A 83 0.28 -26.08 -7.51
C VAL A 83 0.55 -24.59 -7.46
N VAL A 84 1.59 -24.19 -6.74
CA VAL A 84 2.09 -22.82 -6.69
C VAL A 84 3.33 -22.70 -7.58
N VAL A 85 3.38 -21.66 -8.42
CA VAL A 85 4.56 -21.28 -9.21
C VAL A 85 4.90 -19.84 -8.88
N ASP A 86 5.93 -19.66 -8.06
CA ASP A 86 6.38 -18.36 -7.57
C ASP A 86 7.46 -17.77 -8.46
N GLU A 87 7.37 -16.47 -8.72
CA GLU A 87 8.18 -15.74 -9.69
C GLU A 87 8.10 -16.30 -11.12
N PHE A 88 6.92 -16.81 -11.51
CA PHE A 88 6.69 -17.48 -12.79
C PHE A 88 6.99 -16.62 -14.03
N GLN A 89 7.04 -15.29 -13.88
CA GLN A 89 7.42 -14.36 -14.95
C GLN A 89 8.81 -14.63 -15.53
N ARG A 90 9.64 -15.39 -14.82
CA ARG A 90 11.00 -15.75 -15.24
C ARG A 90 11.04 -17.04 -16.07
N LEU A 91 9.90 -17.70 -16.26
CA LEU A 91 9.80 -18.89 -17.11
C LEU A 91 9.73 -18.50 -18.60
N PRO A 92 10.12 -19.40 -19.51
CA PRO A 92 9.99 -19.18 -20.95
C PRO A 92 8.54 -18.92 -21.39
N SER A 93 8.35 -18.18 -22.48
CA SER A 93 7.03 -17.84 -23.02
C SER A 93 6.15 -19.07 -23.32
N GLU A 94 6.77 -20.19 -23.73
CA GLU A 94 6.12 -21.48 -23.96
C GLU A 94 5.35 -22.01 -22.73
N PHE A 95 5.69 -21.54 -21.52
CA PHE A 95 4.94 -21.88 -20.31
C PHE A 95 3.47 -21.46 -20.42
N SER A 96 3.21 -20.28 -21.00
CA SER A 96 1.85 -19.76 -21.18
C SER A 96 1.07 -20.60 -22.20
N ASP A 97 1.71 -21.03 -23.28
CA ASP A 97 1.10 -21.89 -24.30
C ASP A 97 0.75 -23.27 -23.71
N MET A 98 1.62 -23.82 -22.88
CA MET A 98 1.37 -25.06 -22.17
C MET A 98 0.16 -24.93 -21.24
N LEU A 99 0.10 -23.87 -20.43
CA LEU A 99 -1.04 -23.62 -19.55
C LEU A 99 -2.35 -23.49 -20.34
N HIS A 100 -2.34 -22.76 -21.45
CA HIS A 100 -3.51 -22.65 -22.34
C HIS A 100 -3.94 -24.04 -22.87
N SER A 101 -3.00 -24.88 -23.29
CA SER A 101 -3.30 -26.23 -23.81
C SER A 101 -3.91 -27.18 -22.76
N LEU A 102 -3.57 -27.02 -21.48
CA LEU A 102 -4.10 -27.84 -20.39
C LEU A 102 -5.55 -27.50 -20.06
N GLY A 103 -5.95 -26.24 -20.32
CA GLY A 103 -7.19 -25.68 -19.80
C GLY A 103 -7.15 -25.53 -18.27
N THR A 104 -8.22 -24.98 -17.69
CA THR A 104 -8.37 -24.83 -16.24
C THR A 104 -8.67 -26.17 -15.56
N ARG A 105 -7.61 -26.95 -15.28
CA ARG A 105 -7.64 -28.19 -14.47
C ARG A 105 -6.87 -28.00 -13.17
N GLY A 106 -7.29 -28.70 -12.11
CA GLY A 106 -6.72 -28.52 -10.77
C GLY A 106 -6.73 -27.07 -10.31
N ARG A 107 -5.83 -26.72 -9.41
CA ARG A 107 -5.68 -25.35 -8.90
C ARG A 107 -4.27 -24.85 -9.18
N LEU A 108 -4.15 -23.70 -9.85
CA LEU A 108 -2.85 -23.07 -10.14
C LEU A 108 -2.77 -21.72 -9.43
N VAL A 109 -1.70 -21.49 -8.70
CA VAL A 109 -1.39 -20.18 -8.10
C VAL A 109 -0.09 -19.67 -8.71
N ALA A 110 -0.20 -18.73 -9.64
CA ALA A 110 0.94 -18.06 -10.25
C ALA A 110 1.25 -16.78 -9.47
N VAL A 111 2.45 -16.66 -8.89
CA VAL A 111 2.85 -15.48 -8.09
C VAL A 111 3.88 -14.66 -8.87
N SER A 112 3.64 -13.35 -9.02
CA SER A 112 4.55 -12.44 -9.70
C SER A 112 4.70 -11.12 -8.96
N SER A 113 5.93 -10.58 -8.98
CA SER A 113 6.21 -9.23 -8.49
C SER A 113 6.00 -8.15 -9.55
N THR A 114 5.87 -8.53 -10.82
CA THR A 114 5.66 -7.63 -11.96
C THR A 114 4.16 -7.39 -12.21
N LEU A 115 3.72 -6.15 -12.05
CA LEU A 115 2.36 -5.67 -12.30
C LEU A 115 2.08 -5.50 -13.80
N TRP A 116 3.11 -5.26 -14.62
CA TRP A 116 2.96 -5.17 -16.07
C TRP A 116 2.72 -6.54 -16.71
N LEU A 117 3.54 -7.56 -16.40
CA LEU A 117 3.35 -8.90 -16.95
C LEU A 117 1.99 -9.47 -16.55
N SER A 118 1.52 -9.20 -15.33
CA SER A 118 0.17 -9.64 -14.94
C SER A 118 -0.90 -9.04 -15.86
N ARG A 119 -0.77 -7.76 -16.25
CA ARG A 119 -1.68 -7.13 -17.22
C ARG A 119 -1.49 -7.61 -18.65
N GLU A 120 -0.30 -8.01 -19.04
CA GLU A 120 -0.05 -8.55 -20.39
C GLU A 120 -0.67 -9.95 -20.52
N ILE A 121 -0.51 -10.79 -19.50
CA ILE A 121 -1.18 -12.10 -19.35
C ILE A 121 -2.71 -11.97 -19.32
N LEU A 122 -3.20 -10.80 -18.90
CA LEU A 122 -4.62 -10.48 -18.85
C LEU A 122 -5.04 -9.54 -19.98
N SER A 123 -4.19 -9.34 -20.99
CA SER A 123 -4.53 -8.54 -22.15
C SER A 123 -5.29 -9.37 -23.19
N GLY A 124 -6.05 -8.71 -24.06
CA GLY A 124 -6.82 -9.34 -25.15
C GLY A 124 -6.03 -10.26 -26.09
N ARG A 125 -4.70 -10.21 -26.04
CA ARG A 125 -3.79 -11.03 -26.86
C ARG A 125 -3.23 -12.24 -26.12
N SER A 126 -3.45 -12.36 -24.82
CA SER A 126 -2.89 -13.46 -24.04
C SER A 126 -3.76 -14.72 -24.15
N PRO A 127 -3.15 -15.89 -24.39
CA PRO A 127 -3.83 -17.18 -24.28
C PRO A 127 -4.44 -17.44 -22.90
N LEU A 128 -3.99 -16.75 -21.85
CA LEU A 128 -4.43 -16.97 -20.47
C LEU A 128 -5.58 -16.04 -20.04
N LEU A 129 -6.05 -15.17 -20.94
CA LEU A 129 -7.14 -14.24 -20.66
C LEU A 129 -8.42 -15.02 -20.30
N GLY A 130 -9.03 -14.64 -19.18
CA GLY A 130 -10.26 -15.28 -18.67
C GLY A 130 -10.04 -16.64 -18.00
N MET A 131 -8.82 -17.20 -18.04
CA MET A 131 -8.49 -18.44 -17.33
C MET A 131 -8.09 -18.17 -15.88
N MET A 132 -7.50 -17.00 -15.58
CA MET A 132 -6.99 -16.65 -14.26
C MET A 132 -7.84 -15.59 -13.55
N THR A 133 -8.08 -15.81 -12.26
CA THR A 133 -8.62 -14.79 -11.35
C THR A 133 -7.48 -13.89 -10.85
N GLU A 134 -7.69 -12.58 -10.90
CA GLU A 134 -6.74 -11.60 -10.37
C GLU A 134 -6.75 -11.51 -8.84
N PHE A 135 -5.57 -11.57 -8.23
CA PHE A 135 -5.37 -11.35 -6.81
C PHE A 135 -4.26 -10.32 -6.54
N LYS A 136 -4.63 -9.03 -6.56
CA LYS A 136 -3.71 -7.94 -6.24
C LYS A 136 -3.42 -7.84 -4.74
N MET A 137 -2.16 -7.92 -4.35
CA MET A 137 -1.67 -7.65 -3.00
C MET A 137 -0.94 -6.30 -2.93
N GLY A 138 -1.27 -5.52 -1.90
CA GLY A 138 -0.60 -4.25 -1.58
C GLY A 138 -0.03 -4.27 -0.17
N LEU A 139 0.14 -3.07 0.41
CA LEU A 139 0.41 -2.94 1.84
C LEU A 139 -0.63 -3.70 2.67
N VAL A 140 -0.26 -4.10 3.89
CA VAL A 140 -1.21 -4.74 4.82
C VAL A 140 -2.41 -3.82 5.03
N ASP A 141 -3.62 -4.38 5.13
CA ASP A 141 -4.83 -3.61 5.38
C ASP A 141 -4.78 -2.90 6.74
N GLU A 142 -5.38 -1.73 6.82
CA GLU A 142 -5.37 -0.88 8.02
C GLU A 142 -5.99 -1.59 9.23
N ALA A 143 -7.08 -2.33 9.02
CA ALA A 143 -7.73 -3.05 10.11
C ALA A 143 -6.91 -4.27 10.52
N ASP A 144 -6.35 -4.99 9.55
CA ASP A 144 -5.50 -6.15 9.80
C ASP A 144 -4.30 -5.75 10.65
N ILE A 145 -3.53 -4.73 10.25
CA ILE A 145 -2.33 -4.33 10.99
C ILE A 145 -2.65 -3.82 12.41
N LEU A 146 -3.73 -3.05 12.59
CA LEU A 146 -4.13 -2.56 13.91
C LEU A 146 -4.46 -3.70 14.87
N VAL A 147 -5.24 -4.68 14.39
CA VAL A 147 -5.64 -5.83 15.22
C VAL A 147 -4.42 -6.67 15.57
N ASN A 148 -3.56 -6.97 14.59
CA ASN A 148 -2.33 -7.75 14.81
C ASN A 148 -1.39 -7.08 15.82
N LEU A 149 -1.28 -5.74 15.81
CA LEU A 149 -0.37 -5.01 16.71
C LEU A 149 -0.96 -4.65 18.07
N SER A 150 -2.29 -4.76 18.24
CA SER A 150 -2.97 -4.34 19.47
C SER A 150 -2.56 -5.13 20.72
N SER A 151 -2.03 -6.35 20.57
CA SER A 151 -1.48 -7.13 21.68
C SER A 151 -0.03 -6.75 22.05
N TYR A 152 0.65 -5.98 21.20
CA TYR A 152 2.06 -5.61 21.37
C TYR A 152 2.26 -4.14 21.73
N VAL A 153 1.30 -3.27 21.40
CA VAL A 153 1.36 -1.83 21.67
C VAL A 153 0.14 -1.39 22.46
N SER A 154 0.34 -1.12 23.74
CA SER A 154 -0.75 -0.74 24.66
C SER A 154 -1.21 0.71 24.48
N ASP A 155 -0.30 1.63 24.15
CA ASP A 155 -0.63 3.04 23.91
C ASP A 155 -1.39 3.19 22.58
N PRO A 156 -2.66 3.64 22.56
CA PRO A 156 -3.47 3.61 21.35
C PRO A 156 -2.99 4.57 20.26
N LYS A 157 -2.48 5.75 20.63
CA LYS A 157 -1.88 6.69 19.67
C LYS A 157 -0.67 6.04 18.97
N ARG A 158 0.26 5.49 19.76
CA ARG A 158 1.44 4.81 19.24
C ARG A 158 1.06 3.58 18.41
N LEU A 159 0.04 2.83 18.81
CA LEU A 159 -0.45 1.69 18.04
C LEU A 159 -0.81 2.10 16.61
N VAL A 160 -1.51 3.22 16.42
CA VAL A 160 -1.83 3.76 15.09
C VAL A 160 -0.57 4.19 14.35
N GLU A 161 0.33 4.95 14.99
CA GLU A 161 1.57 5.45 14.35
C GLU A 161 2.51 4.33 13.90
N VAL A 162 2.70 3.30 14.72
CA VAL A 162 3.47 2.10 14.37
C VAL A 162 2.75 1.33 13.26
N SER A 163 1.43 1.18 13.35
CA SER A 163 0.63 0.50 12.32
C SER A 163 0.80 1.14 10.96
N VAL A 164 0.80 2.48 10.86
CA VAL A 164 1.03 3.22 9.61
C VAL A 164 2.30 2.76 8.89
N LEU A 165 3.41 2.61 9.64
CA LEU A 165 4.70 2.22 9.08
C LEU A 165 4.80 0.70 8.83
N LEU A 166 4.37 -0.12 9.80
CA LEU A 166 4.52 -1.58 9.77
C LEU A 166 3.55 -2.29 8.81
N ARG A 167 2.69 -1.52 8.14
CA ARG A 167 1.98 -1.98 6.93
C ARG A 167 2.91 -2.45 5.80
N GLU A 168 4.16 -2.01 5.82
CA GLU A 168 5.24 -2.47 4.96
C GLU A 168 5.92 -3.71 5.57
N PRO A 169 5.63 -4.94 5.09
CA PRO A 169 6.09 -6.15 5.77
C PRO A 169 7.62 -6.31 5.85
N TRP A 170 8.37 -5.62 4.98
CA TRP A 170 9.84 -5.63 5.05
C TRP A 170 10.40 -4.90 6.28
N LEU A 171 9.58 -4.13 7.00
CA LEU A 171 9.93 -3.52 8.27
C LEU A 171 9.74 -4.45 9.48
N THR A 172 9.12 -5.63 9.32
CA THR A 172 8.97 -6.59 10.43
C THR A 172 10.31 -6.92 11.10
N PRO A 173 11.41 -7.23 10.38
CA PRO A 173 12.70 -7.47 11.03
C PRO A 173 13.30 -6.24 11.73
N VAL A 174 12.85 -5.03 11.39
CA VAL A 174 13.24 -3.80 12.10
C VAL A 174 12.47 -3.70 13.41
N TRP A 175 11.15 -3.94 13.38
CA TRP A 175 10.30 -4.01 14.56
C TRP A 175 10.78 -5.03 15.60
N GLU A 176 11.12 -6.24 15.15
CA GLU A 176 11.51 -7.34 16.05
C GLU A 176 12.87 -7.13 16.74
N ARG A 177 13.75 -6.29 16.16
CA ARG A 177 15.14 -6.12 16.63
C ARG A 177 15.43 -4.76 17.24
N ALA A 178 14.75 -3.71 16.79
CA ALA A 178 15.04 -2.35 17.22
C ALA A 178 14.46 -2.09 18.62
N SER A 179 15.27 -1.52 19.52
CA SER A 179 14.78 -1.02 20.81
C SER A 179 13.81 0.15 20.65
N ASN A 180 13.98 0.92 19.56
CA ASN A 180 13.08 1.98 19.13
C ASN A 180 12.81 1.80 17.63
N PHE A 181 11.58 1.43 17.30
CA PHE A 181 11.19 1.10 15.93
C PHE A 181 11.35 2.29 14.98
N GLU A 182 10.95 3.48 15.39
CA GLU A 182 11.02 4.70 14.60
C GLU A 182 12.46 5.06 14.23
N ARG A 183 13.41 4.90 15.17
CA ARG A 183 14.85 5.02 14.94
C ARG A 183 15.33 4.00 13.90
N GLY A 184 14.96 2.74 14.08
CA GLY A 184 15.28 1.68 13.12
C GLY A 184 14.73 1.95 11.72
N VAL A 185 13.52 2.48 11.61
CA VAL A 185 12.92 2.88 10.33
C VAL A 185 13.79 3.94 9.68
N VAL A 186 14.05 5.07 10.33
CA VAL A 186 14.80 6.18 9.69
C VAL A 186 16.22 5.79 9.27
N GLN A 187 16.89 4.93 10.05
CA GLN A 187 18.22 4.40 9.71
C GLN A 187 18.22 3.56 8.42
N THR A 188 17.15 2.82 8.16
CA THR A 188 17.08 1.93 6.99
C THR A 188 16.67 2.64 5.70
N LEU A 189 16.08 3.84 5.77
CA LEU A 189 15.48 4.53 4.62
C LEU A 189 16.48 4.79 3.49
N ARG A 190 17.66 5.34 3.84
CA ARG A 190 18.64 5.88 2.87
C ARG A 190 19.02 4.88 1.77
N TYR A 191 19.23 3.62 2.14
CA TYR A 191 19.68 2.59 1.21
C TYR A 191 18.52 1.67 0.77
N THR A 192 17.62 1.35 1.69
CA THR A 192 16.58 0.35 1.43
C THR A 192 15.51 0.90 0.50
N VAL A 193 15.07 2.15 0.68
CA VAL A 193 14.00 2.71 -0.15
C VAL A 193 14.43 2.86 -1.62
N PRO A 194 15.59 3.46 -1.95
CA PRO A 194 16.05 3.52 -3.34
C PRO A 194 16.25 2.14 -3.97
N ALA A 195 16.80 1.19 -3.22
CA ALA A 195 16.97 -0.17 -3.70
C ALA A 195 15.62 -0.83 -4.03
N LEU A 196 14.63 -0.73 -3.13
CA LEU A 196 13.29 -1.29 -3.36
C LEU A 196 12.58 -0.61 -4.54
N VAL A 197 12.65 0.72 -4.64
CA VAL A 197 12.06 1.46 -5.77
C VAL A 197 12.75 1.06 -7.08
N GLY A 198 14.08 1.01 -7.10
CA GLY A 198 14.86 0.56 -8.26
C GLY A 198 14.54 -0.88 -8.66
N GLU A 199 14.34 -1.78 -7.70
CA GLU A 199 13.90 -3.16 -7.97
C GLU A 199 12.50 -3.21 -8.59
N VAL A 200 11.55 -2.42 -8.10
CA VAL A 200 10.20 -2.32 -8.72
C VAL A 200 10.29 -1.86 -10.17
N PHE A 201 11.14 -0.88 -10.47
CA PHE A 201 11.37 -0.44 -11.85
C PHE A 201 12.01 -1.54 -12.70
N ARG A 202 13.02 -2.25 -12.18
CA ARG A 202 13.70 -3.34 -12.89
C ARG A 202 12.75 -4.51 -13.20
N GLU A 203 11.90 -4.89 -12.25
CA GLU A 203 10.87 -5.92 -12.44
C GLU A 203 9.86 -5.55 -13.52
N GLU A 204 9.66 -4.25 -13.75
CA GLU A 204 8.79 -3.69 -14.80
C GLU A 204 9.55 -3.42 -16.11
N GLU A 205 10.78 -3.94 -16.24
CA GLU A 205 11.69 -3.74 -17.38
C GLU A 205 11.91 -2.26 -17.72
N ARG A 206 11.98 -1.44 -16.67
CA ARG A 206 12.12 0.02 -16.76
C ARG A 206 13.34 0.51 -16.01
N PHE A 207 13.86 1.63 -16.46
CA PHE A 207 14.88 2.39 -15.74
C PHE A 207 14.24 3.49 -14.90
N LEU A 208 14.66 3.58 -13.64
CA LEU A 208 14.34 4.71 -12.78
C LEU A 208 15.13 5.93 -13.28
N SER A 209 14.48 6.75 -14.11
CA SER A 209 15.06 8.00 -14.62
C SER A 209 15.03 9.12 -13.58
N ARG A 210 15.89 10.14 -13.75
CA ARG A 210 15.87 11.37 -12.93
C ARG A 210 14.52 12.08 -12.95
N VAL A 211 13.74 11.94 -14.02
CA VAL A 211 12.40 12.51 -14.12
C VAL A 211 11.42 11.76 -13.22
N TYR A 212 11.51 10.43 -13.13
CA TYR A 212 10.70 9.66 -12.18
C TYR A 212 11.03 10.04 -10.73
N GLU A 213 12.31 10.11 -10.38
CA GLU A 213 12.75 10.58 -9.06
C GLU A 213 12.25 12.00 -8.79
N GLY A 214 12.34 12.90 -9.77
CA GLY A 214 11.82 14.26 -9.69
C GLY A 214 10.32 14.30 -9.40
N VAL A 215 9.51 13.44 -10.04
CA VAL A 215 8.07 13.34 -9.77
C VAL A 215 7.83 12.85 -8.33
N LEU A 216 8.56 11.82 -7.89
CA LEU A 216 8.45 11.27 -6.54
C LEU A 216 8.80 12.31 -5.47
N LYS A 217 9.86 13.10 -5.69
CA LYS A 217 10.26 14.24 -4.85
C LYS A 217 9.22 15.36 -4.84
N ALA A 218 8.66 15.70 -6.00
CA ALA A 218 7.61 16.71 -6.13
C ALA A 218 6.39 16.33 -5.28
N VAL A 219 5.90 15.10 -5.46
CA VAL A 219 4.73 14.59 -4.74
C VAL A 219 4.98 14.53 -3.24
N ALA A 220 6.12 13.99 -2.81
CA ALA A 220 6.49 13.93 -1.39
C ALA A 220 6.58 15.32 -0.73
N SER A 221 6.96 16.33 -1.52
CA SER A 221 7.04 17.75 -1.13
C SER A 221 5.69 18.49 -1.20
N GLY A 222 4.58 17.76 -1.39
CA GLY A 222 3.22 18.30 -1.40
C GLY A 222 2.73 18.81 -2.75
N LYS A 223 3.51 18.67 -3.84
CA LYS A 223 3.06 18.99 -5.21
C LYS A 223 2.23 17.83 -5.72
N SER A 224 0.92 17.90 -5.49
CA SER A 224 0.04 16.74 -5.60
C SER A 224 -0.82 16.75 -6.86
N VAL A 225 -0.93 17.86 -7.58
CA VAL A 225 -1.64 17.92 -8.88
C VAL A 225 -0.66 18.04 -10.04
N SER A 226 -1.05 17.57 -11.23
CA SER A 226 -0.13 17.46 -12.38
C SER A 226 0.50 18.79 -12.80
N SER A 227 -0.21 19.92 -12.66
CA SER A 227 0.32 21.26 -12.93
C SER A 227 1.41 21.68 -11.95
N GLU A 228 1.25 21.38 -10.66
CA GLU A 228 2.25 21.68 -9.64
C GLU A 228 3.51 20.82 -9.82
N ILE A 229 3.31 19.56 -10.20
CA ILE A 229 4.42 18.63 -10.49
C ILE A 229 5.18 19.11 -11.73
N ALA A 230 4.48 19.51 -12.80
CA ALA A 230 5.11 20.07 -14.00
C ALA A 230 5.96 21.31 -13.69
N ALA A 231 5.42 22.23 -12.90
CA ALA A 231 6.14 23.42 -12.46
C ALA A 231 7.40 23.06 -11.66
N TYR A 232 7.32 22.10 -10.73
CA TYR A 232 8.46 21.62 -9.96
C TYR A 232 9.54 20.97 -10.84
N LEU A 233 9.15 20.14 -11.81
CA LEU A 233 10.11 19.47 -12.69
C LEU A 233 10.84 20.47 -13.60
N TYR A 234 10.11 21.45 -14.12
CA TYR A 234 10.69 22.53 -14.91
C TYR A 234 11.67 23.39 -14.09
N SER A 235 11.30 23.79 -12.86
CA SER A 235 12.18 24.59 -12.00
C SER A 235 13.49 23.87 -11.66
N ASN A 236 13.44 22.53 -11.59
CA ASN A 236 14.60 21.68 -11.36
C ASN A 236 15.31 21.25 -12.67
N ARG A 237 14.93 21.82 -13.82
CA ARG A 237 15.51 21.53 -15.15
C ARG A 237 15.43 20.06 -15.55
N LEU A 238 14.41 19.35 -15.06
CA LEU A 238 14.12 17.96 -15.41
C LEU A 238 13.15 17.84 -16.60
N MET A 239 12.49 18.93 -16.98
CA MET A 239 11.61 19.01 -18.15
C MET A 239 11.80 20.32 -18.90
N ALA A 240 11.55 20.29 -20.21
CA ALA A 240 11.73 21.42 -21.12
C ALA A 240 10.63 22.50 -21.01
N ALA A 241 9.46 22.16 -20.48
CA ALA A 241 8.32 23.07 -20.36
C ALA A 241 7.46 22.77 -19.12
N GLN A 242 6.73 23.78 -18.64
CA GLN A 242 5.73 23.65 -17.58
C GLN A 242 4.39 23.14 -18.14
N ASP A 243 4.40 21.98 -18.80
CA ASP A 243 3.19 21.38 -19.40
C ASP A 243 2.79 20.09 -18.64
N PRO A 244 1.61 20.05 -17.99
CA PRO A 244 1.08 18.84 -17.34
C PRO A 244 1.04 17.60 -18.26
N SER A 245 0.84 17.80 -19.56
CA SER A 245 0.76 16.72 -20.56
C SER A 245 2.04 15.92 -20.65
N LEU A 246 3.20 16.56 -20.43
CA LEU A 246 4.51 15.92 -20.40
C LEU A 246 4.73 15.06 -19.15
N VAL A 247 4.00 15.35 -18.07
CA VAL A 247 4.09 14.62 -16.78
C VAL A 247 3.18 13.40 -16.74
N HIS A 248 2.04 13.44 -17.44
CA HIS A 248 1.04 12.37 -17.42
C HIS A 248 1.57 10.96 -17.76
N PRO A 249 2.51 10.75 -18.71
CA PRO A 249 3.12 9.44 -18.93
C PRO A 249 3.83 8.90 -17.68
N TYR A 250 4.60 9.74 -16.98
CA TYR A 250 5.33 9.34 -15.77
C TYR A 250 4.37 9.02 -14.62
N LEU A 251 3.34 9.85 -14.41
CA LEU A 251 2.32 9.62 -13.38
C LEU A 251 1.55 8.32 -13.62
N ARG A 252 1.13 8.07 -14.87
CA ARG A 252 0.45 6.80 -15.23
C ARG A 252 1.32 5.59 -14.94
N VAL A 253 2.63 5.68 -15.20
CA VAL A 253 3.55 4.57 -14.91
C VAL A 253 3.68 4.39 -13.40
N LEU A 254 3.96 5.45 -12.64
CA LEU A 254 4.13 5.38 -11.18
C LEU A 254 2.86 4.90 -10.45
N GLU A 255 1.69 5.30 -10.95
CA GLU A 255 0.39 4.80 -10.49
C GLU A 255 0.23 3.31 -10.81
N ARG A 256 0.51 2.92 -12.06
CA ARG A 256 0.38 1.53 -12.51
C ARG A 256 1.26 0.57 -11.73
N ILE A 257 2.51 0.97 -11.47
CA ILE A 257 3.48 0.15 -10.72
C ILE A 257 3.28 0.23 -9.20
N GLY A 258 2.27 0.96 -8.73
CA GLY A 258 1.86 1.01 -7.32
C GLY A 258 2.84 1.75 -6.40
N ILE A 259 3.58 2.73 -6.93
CA ILE A 259 4.40 3.65 -6.12
C ILE A 259 3.56 4.87 -5.72
N LEU A 260 2.84 5.44 -6.69
CA LEU A 260 1.87 6.50 -6.45
C LEU A 260 0.45 5.96 -6.53
N GLU A 261 -0.48 6.70 -5.96
CA GLU A 261 -1.91 6.52 -6.15
C GLU A 261 -2.57 7.83 -6.53
N LYS A 262 -3.73 7.69 -7.18
CA LYS A 262 -4.53 8.81 -7.69
C LYS A 262 -5.81 8.92 -6.87
N VAL A 263 -5.99 10.03 -6.17
CA VAL A 263 -7.16 10.31 -5.33
C VAL A 263 -8.04 11.34 -6.02
N LYS A 264 -9.32 11.04 -6.16
CA LYS A 264 -10.28 11.93 -6.82
C LYS A 264 -10.72 13.06 -5.89
N PHE A 265 -10.91 14.24 -6.46
CA PHE A 265 -11.55 15.34 -5.77
C PHE A 265 -13.06 15.20 -5.85
N TYR A 266 -13.72 15.28 -4.69
CA TYR A 266 -15.17 15.17 -4.62
C TYR A 266 -15.85 16.23 -5.47
N GLY A 267 -16.86 15.80 -6.24
CA GLY A 267 -17.62 16.67 -7.14
C GLY A 267 -16.84 17.23 -8.34
N LYS A 268 -15.56 16.84 -8.55
CA LYS A 268 -14.70 17.39 -9.60
C LYS A 268 -14.09 16.27 -10.44
N ASN A 269 -13.87 16.53 -11.73
CA ASN A 269 -13.06 15.66 -12.59
C ASN A 269 -11.57 16.02 -12.50
N ARG A 270 -11.07 16.11 -11.27
CA ARG A 270 -9.68 16.42 -10.94
C ARG A 270 -9.19 15.42 -9.91
N TYR A 271 -7.88 15.23 -9.90
CA TYR A 271 -7.22 14.24 -9.07
C TYR A 271 -5.95 14.82 -8.49
N MET A 272 -5.60 14.35 -7.30
CA MET A 272 -4.27 14.50 -6.74
C MET A 272 -3.54 13.15 -6.76
N TYR A 273 -2.23 13.21 -6.65
CA TYR A 273 -1.32 12.10 -6.53
C TYR A 273 -0.65 12.14 -5.17
N ARG A 274 -0.49 10.98 -4.56
CA ARG A 274 0.29 10.80 -3.33
C ARG A 274 1.03 9.47 -3.37
N HIS A 275 2.06 9.35 -2.54
CA HIS A 275 2.75 8.07 -2.37
C HIS A 275 1.84 7.05 -1.69
N VAL A 276 1.90 5.80 -2.17
CA VAL A 276 1.19 4.67 -1.53
C VAL A 276 1.84 4.31 -0.20
N SER A 277 3.17 4.48 -0.11
CA SER A 277 3.99 4.05 1.02
C SER A 277 4.47 5.25 1.84
N PRO A 278 4.14 5.31 3.15
CA PRO A 278 4.62 6.35 4.05
C PRO A 278 6.15 6.46 4.12
N VAL A 279 6.85 5.34 4.05
CA VAL A 279 8.33 5.30 4.13
C VAL A 279 8.99 5.71 2.82
N VAL A 280 8.37 5.42 1.68
CA VAL A 280 8.81 5.94 0.38
C VAL A 280 8.59 7.45 0.33
N ASP A 281 7.43 7.94 0.77
CA ASP A 281 7.15 9.38 0.87
C ASP A 281 8.19 10.08 1.75
N LEU A 282 8.44 9.53 2.95
CA LEU A 282 9.38 10.10 3.91
C LEU A 282 10.80 10.22 3.32
N PHE A 283 11.28 9.16 2.67
CA PHE A 283 12.58 9.19 2.00
C PHE A 283 12.62 10.29 0.93
N PHE A 284 11.67 10.32 -0.01
CA PHE A 284 11.69 11.31 -1.09
C PHE A 284 11.43 12.74 -0.61
N TYR A 285 10.68 12.92 0.48
CA TYR A 285 10.52 14.22 1.14
C TYR A 285 11.86 14.71 1.70
N MET A 286 12.53 13.87 2.49
CA MET A 286 13.83 14.19 3.05
C MET A 286 14.86 14.43 1.96
N ASP A 287 14.84 13.64 0.89
CA ASP A 287 15.77 13.79 -0.21
C ASP A 287 15.51 15.07 -1.03
N ALA A 288 14.24 15.47 -1.20
CA ALA A 288 13.88 16.72 -1.86
C ALA A 288 14.28 17.96 -1.04
N LYS A 289 14.17 17.89 0.29
CA LYS A 289 14.42 19.03 1.20
C LYS A 289 15.85 19.14 1.68
N TYR A 290 16.51 18.01 1.89
CA TYR A 290 17.80 17.91 2.58
C TYR A 290 18.87 17.14 1.81
N GLY A 291 18.52 16.47 0.69
CA GLY A 291 19.46 15.77 -0.17
C GLY A 291 20.09 14.53 0.49
N ILE A 292 19.27 13.72 1.17
CA ILE A 292 19.73 12.56 1.96
C ILE A 292 20.34 11.43 1.13
N SER A 293 20.12 11.42 -0.20
CA SER A 293 20.85 10.53 -1.09
C SER A 293 22.35 10.87 -1.09
N GLU A 294 22.67 12.15 -1.08
CA GLU A 294 24.04 12.69 -1.21
C GLU A 294 24.69 13.06 0.14
N ARG A 295 23.87 13.27 1.18
CA ARG A 295 24.33 13.77 2.48
C ARG A 295 23.81 12.90 3.61
N GLU A 296 24.63 12.75 4.63
CA GLU A 296 24.19 12.09 5.86
C GLU A 296 23.32 13.07 6.67
N LEU A 297 22.17 12.59 7.13
CA LEU A 297 21.38 13.29 8.15
C LEU A 297 21.61 12.63 9.50
N GLU A 298 21.70 13.45 10.53
CA GLU A 298 21.70 12.94 11.89
C GLU A 298 20.35 12.27 12.20
N GLU A 299 20.39 11.19 12.96
CA GLU A 299 19.22 10.39 13.28
C GLU A 299 18.10 11.22 13.93
N GLU A 300 18.44 12.12 14.84
CA GLU A 300 17.44 12.95 15.52
C GLU A 300 16.79 13.97 14.56
N GLN A 301 17.50 14.41 13.52
CA GLN A 301 16.93 15.26 12.47
C GLN A 301 15.92 14.44 11.65
N ALA A 302 16.26 13.22 11.25
CA ALA A 302 15.35 12.34 10.52
C ALA A 302 14.10 11.99 11.35
N LEU A 303 14.24 11.76 12.66
CA LEU A 303 13.12 11.54 13.56
C LEU A 303 12.19 12.76 13.67
N ARG A 304 12.74 13.98 13.70
CA ARG A 304 11.91 15.21 13.68
C ARG A 304 11.05 15.27 12.42
N VAL A 305 11.65 14.96 11.27
CA VAL A 305 10.93 14.93 9.99
C VAL A 305 9.85 13.84 9.98
N LEU A 306 10.15 12.64 10.50
CA LEU A 306 9.15 11.58 10.65
C LEU A 306 7.97 12.04 11.51
N ARG A 307 8.24 12.69 12.66
CA ARG A 307 7.19 13.23 13.55
C ARG A 307 6.33 14.30 12.86
N GLU A 308 6.94 15.17 12.07
CA GLU A 308 6.22 16.20 11.30
C GLU A 308 5.32 15.59 10.22
N LYS A 309 5.78 14.52 9.55
CA LYS A 309 5.06 13.86 8.47
C LYS A 309 4.00 12.87 8.96
N MET A 310 4.15 12.33 10.16
CA MET A 310 3.26 11.29 10.72
C MET A 310 1.76 11.66 10.66
N PRO A 311 1.31 12.88 11.00
CA PRO A 311 -0.11 13.24 10.90
C PRO A 311 -0.71 13.05 9.50
N LEU A 312 0.07 13.34 8.44
CA LEU A 312 -0.38 13.16 7.05
C LEU A 312 -0.51 11.68 6.68
N TYR A 313 0.38 10.84 7.20
CA TYR A 313 0.31 9.39 7.00
C TYR A 313 -0.86 8.76 7.77
N VAL A 314 -1.14 9.27 8.98
CA VAL A 314 -2.31 8.87 9.76
C VAL A 314 -3.61 9.30 9.06
N GLU A 315 -3.67 10.51 8.47
CA GLU A 315 -4.82 10.95 7.67
C GLU A 315 -5.15 9.95 6.54
N GLN A 316 -4.14 9.56 5.76
CA GLN A 316 -4.30 8.57 4.69
C GLN A 316 -4.73 7.20 5.22
N PHE A 317 -4.14 6.76 6.33
CA PHE A 317 -4.50 5.50 6.99
C PHE A 317 -5.96 5.50 7.47
N VAL A 318 -6.38 6.55 8.15
CA VAL A 318 -7.76 6.73 8.63
C VAL A 318 -8.74 6.76 7.47
N ALA A 319 -8.41 7.47 6.39
CA ALA A 319 -9.26 7.54 5.19
C ALA A 319 -9.61 6.14 4.68
N TYR A 320 -8.61 5.27 4.55
CA TYR A 320 -8.81 3.91 4.05
C TYR A 320 -9.47 2.99 5.07
N LEU A 321 -9.12 3.08 6.36
CA LEU A 321 -9.78 2.31 7.40
C LEU A 321 -11.29 2.60 7.43
N LEU A 322 -11.68 3.88 7.43
CA LEU A 322 -13.08 4.29 7.45
C LEU A 322 -13.79 3.91 6.15
N SER A 323 -13.21 4.24 5.00
CA SER A 323 -13.74 3.90 3.66
C SER A 323 -14.08 2.41 3.57
N LYS A 324 -13.11 1.55 3.90
CA LYS A 324 -13.30 0.11 3.82
C LYS A 324 -14.30 -0.40 4.86
N SER A 325 -14.22 0.07 6.11
CA SER A 325 -15.12 -0.37 7.19
C SER A 325 -16.58 0.02 6.95
N MET A 326 -16.82 1.12 6.25
CA MET A 326 -18.15 1.64 5.92
C MET A 326 -18.64 1.23 4.53
N GLY A 327 -17.80 0.59 3.71
CA GLY A 327 -18.15 0.23 2.32
C GLY A 327 -18.28 1.44 1.39
N LEU A 328 -17.55 2.52 1.65
CA LEU A 328 -17.58 3.79 0.93
C LEU A 328 -16.27 4.02 0.18
N TRP A 329 -16.24 4.94 -0.79
CA TRP A 329 -15.00 5.38 -1.43
C TRP A 329 -14.42 6.60 -0.72
N ALA A 330 -13.08 6.65 -0.60
CA ALA A 330 -12.37 7.83 -0.09
C ALA A 330 -12.01 8.79 -1.24
N GLU A 331 -12.50 10.02 -1.13
CA GLU A 331 -12.15 11.15 -1.99
C GLU A 331 -11.64 12.31 -1.13
N LYS A 332 -11.19 13.40 -1.76
CA LYS A 332 -10.76 14.62 -1.04
C LYS A 332 -11.61 15.83 -1.41
N ILE A 333 -11.97 16.66 -0.44
CA ILE A 333 -12.68 17.92 -0.72
C ILE A 333 -11.66 19.05 -0.69
N VAL A 334 -11.50 19.71 -1.83
CA VAL A 334 -10.62 20.88 -1.97
C VAL A 334 -11.46 22.02 -2.54
N GLU A 335 -11.88 22.94 -1.68
CA GLU A 335 -12.57 24.18 -2.04
C GLU A 335 -11.72 25.39 -1.60
N PRO A 336 -11.81 26.54 -2.29
CA PRO A 336 -11.09 27.75 -1.87
C PRO A 336 -11.39 28.10 -0.40
N GLY A 337 -10.38 28.09 0.47
CA GLY A 337 -10.51 28.36 1.90
C GLY A 337 -11.07 27.20 2.75
N HIS A 338 -11.47 26.08 2.13
CA HIS A 338 -12.14 24.97 2.80
C HIS A 338 -11.64 23.62 2.25
N GLU A 339 -10.65 23.05 2.93
CA GLU A 339 -10.16 21.71 2.65
C GLU A 339 -10.66 20.77 3.75
N VAL A 340 -11.35 19.69 3.38
CA VAL A 340 -11.68 18.60 4.30
C VAL A 340 -10.78 17.43 3.96
N ASP A 341 -10.15 16.88 4.99
CA ASP A 341 -9.10 15.87 4.85
C ASP A 341 -9.62 14.62 4.10
N VAL A 342 -10.83 14.14 4.44
CA VAL A 342 -11.44 12.97 3.77
C VAL A 342 -12.94 13.17 3.51
N ALA A 343 -13.37 12.88 2.28
CA ALA A 343 -14.77 12.64 1.93
C ALA A 343 -15.02 11.16 1.73
N LEU A 344 -16.01 10.61 2.45
CA LEU A 344 -16.50 9.25 2.22
C LEU A 344 -17.77 9.32 1.39
N VAL A 345 -17.72 8.72 0.20
CA VAL A 345 -18.78 8.81 -0.81
C VAL A 345 -19.31 7.44 -1.18
N ASP A 346 -20.60 7.40 -1.49
CA ASP A 346 -21.25 6.26 -2.13
C ASP A 346 -21.69 6.73 -3.52
N PHE A 347 -21.03 6.20 -4.55
CA PHE A 347 -21.10 6.72 -5.91
C PHE A 347 -20.78 8.22 -6.02
N LYS A 348 -21.81 9.06 -6.09
CA LYS A 348 -21.71 10.53 -6.14
C LYS A 348 -22.24 11.21 -4.88
N SER A 349 -22.81 10.45 -3.94
CA SER A 349 -23.40 10.98 -2.71
C SER A 349 -22.35 11.06 -1.61
N LEU A 350 -22.09 12.26 -1.08
CA LEU A 350 -21.32 12.41 0.16
C LEU A 350 -22.07 11.79 1.33
N LYS A 351 -21.46 10.81 2.00
CA LYS A 351 -22.04 10.13 3.17
C LYS A 351 -21.38 10.55 4.47
N ALA A 352 -20.08 10.86 4.45
CA ALA A 352 -19.40 11.46 5.59
C ALA A 352 -18.30 12.45 5.16
N ALA A 353 -18.12 13.50 5.96
CA ALA A 353 -17.00 14.41 5.90
C ALA A 353 -16.15 14.21 7.16
N VAL A 354 -14.85 13.98 6.99
CA VAL A 354 -13.94 13.60 8.07
C VAL A 354 -12.77 14.56 8.13
N GLU A 355 -12.51 15.10 9.31
CA GLU A 355 -11.33 15.90 9.62
C GLU A 355 -10.42 15.08 10.54
N VAL A 356 -9.11 15.07 10.27
CA VAL A 356 -8.11 14.38 11.08
C VAL A 356 -7.21 15.41 11.76
N LYS A 357 -7.17 15.38 13.08
CA LYS A 357 -6.30 16.24 13.91
C LYS A 357 -5.43 15.38 14.80
N TRP A 358 -4.34 14.91 14.22
CA TRP A 358 -3.36 14.06 14.90
C TRP A 358 -2.27 14.87 15.63
N ARG A 359 -2.65 15.51 16.74
CA ARG A 359 -1.76 16.33 17.59
C ARG A 359 -2.08 16.14 19.07
N GLU A 360 -1.13 16.51 19.93
CA GLU A 360 -1.24 16.29 21.39
C GLU A 360 -2.26 17.21 22.08
N THR A 361 -2.56 18.39 21.51
CA THR A 361 -3.52 19.33 22.08
C THR A 361 -4.31 20.06 21.00
N LEU A 362 -5.56 20.41 21.32
CA LEU A 362 -6.44 21.27 20.53
C LEU A 362 -6.88 22.47 21.36
N THR A 363 -7.01 23.64 20.73
CA THR A 363 -7.60 24.84 21.37
C THR A 363 -9.10 24.92 21.07
N SER A 364 -9.86 25.69 21.86
CA SER A 364 -11.29 25.91 21.59
C SER A 364 -11.51 26.55 20.21
N SER A 365 -10.60 27.43 19.79
CA SER A 365 -10.62 28.04 18.45
C SER A 365 -10.39 26.99 17.35
N ASP A 366 -9.54 25.98 17.57
CA ASP A 366 -9.38 24.87 16.63
C ASP A 366 -10.69 24.10 16.46
N VAL A 367 -11.37 23.79 17.58
CA VAL A 367 -12.65 23.06 17.57
C VAL A 367 -13.72 23.86 16.84
N GLU A 368 -13.83 25.17 17.10
CA GLU A 368 -14.77 26.06 16.41
C GLU A 368 -14.54 26.11 14.89
N LYS A 369 -13.28 26.19 14.44
CA LYS A 369 -12.95 26.15 13.01
C LYS A 369 -13.33 24.83 12.35
N ILE A 370 -13.18 23.71 13.07
CA ILE A 370 -13.57 22.38 12.59
C ILE A 370 -15.10 22.30 12.49
N GLU A 371 -15.81 22.77 13.51
CA GLU A 371 -17.29 22.86 13.50
C GLU A 371 -17.77 23.70 12.32
N GLU A 372 -17.22 24.89 12.12
CA GLU A 372 -17.58 25.77 11.01
C GLU A 372 -17.35 25.08 9.66
N ARG A 373 -16.18 24.46 9.49
CA ARG A 373 -15.81 23.76 8.26
C ARG A 373 -16.74 22.60 7.96
N LEU A 374 -16.98 21.72 8.94
CA LEU A 374 -17.80 20.51 8.75
C LEU A 374 -19.30 20.83 8.71
N SER A 375 -19.75 21.94 9.30
CA SER A 375 -21.17 22.34 9.34
C SER A 375 -21.79 22.50 7.95
N ARG A 376 -20.97 22.85 6.95
CA ARG A 376 -21.36 23.09 5.56
C ARG A 376 -21.85 21.85 4.83
N TYR A 377 -21.52 20.67 5.34
CA TYR A 377 -21.88 19.40 4.71
C TYR A 377 -23.07 18.77 5.41
N LYS A 378 -24.13 18.46 4.64
CA LYS A 378 -25.34 17.78 5.11
C LYS A 378 -25.14 16.26 5.09
N CYS A 379 -24.15 15.78 5.83
CA CYS A 379 -23.80 14.37 5.95
C CYS A 379 -23.32 14.05 7.37
N ARG A 380 -22.92 12.79 7.61
CA ARG A 380 -22.22 12.42 8.86
C ARG A 380 -20.91 13.21 8.96
N LYS A 381 -20.56 13.67 10.17
CA LYS A 381 -19.35 14.48 10.42
C LYS A 381 -18.51 13.78 11.46
N ILE A 382 -17.25 13.54 11.15
CA ILE A 382 -16.34 12.79 12.02
C ILE A 382 -15.08 13.62 12.23
N LEU A 383 -14.67 13.78 13.49
CA LEU A 383 -13.39 14.33 13.88
C LEU A 383 -12.54 13.21 14.45
N VAL A 384 -11.38 12.96 13.85
CA VAL A 384 -10.44 11.95 14.31
C VAL A 384 -9.31 12.61 15.08
N VAL A 385 -9.06 12.16 16.30
CA VAL A 385 -8.03 12.65 17.22
C VAL A 385 -7.24 11.47 17.80
N PRO A 386 -6.02 11.65 18.32
CA PRO A 386 -5.29 10.53 18.89
C PRO A 386 -5.95 10.02 20.16
N ARG A 387 -6.48 10.93 21.01
CA ARG A 387 -7.16 10.64 22.26
C ARG A 387 -8.29 11.66 22.47
N GLY A 388 -9.34 11.28 23.21
CA GLY A 388 -10.49 12.16 23.47
C GLY A 388 -10.15 13.38 24.33
N ASP A 389 -9.21 13.24 25.27
CA ASP A 389 -8.74 14.28 26.20
C ASP A 389 -7.95 15.42 25.54
N VAL A 390 -7.57 15.27 24.26
CA VAL A 390 -6.94 16.32 23.45
C VAL A 390 -7.91 17.48 23.19
N LEU A 391 -9.21 17.22 23.24
CA LEU A 391 -10.25 18.21 22.97
C LEU A 391 -10.53 19.03 24.23
N PRO A 392 -10.52 20.37 24.15
CA PRO A 392 -10.86 21.24 25.29
C PRO A 392 -12.36 21.24 25.60
N ARG A 393 -13.19 20.79 24.64
CA ARG A 393 -14.63 20.58 24.75
C ARG A 393 -15.11 19.62 23.67
N GLU A 394 -16.27 19.00 23.87
CA GLU A 394 -16.91 18.22 22.82
C GLU A 394 -17.37 19.12 21.65
N PRO A 395 -17.14 18.69 20.39
CA PRO A 395 -17.63 19.38 19.21
C PRO A 395 -19.14 19.12 18.99
N LYS A 396 -19.87 20.15 18.59
CA LYS A 396 -21.32 20.10 18.36
C LYS A 396 -21.65 19.42 17.03
N GLY A 397 -22.45 18.35 17.11
CA GLY A 397 -22.95 17.65 15.92
C GLY A 397 -21.86 16.96 15.10
N ILE A 398 -20.72 16.64 15.72
CA ILE A 398 -19.59 15.93 15.12
C ILE A 398 -19.25 14.75 16.01
N GLU A 399 -19.11 13.57 15.42
CA GLU A 399 -18.68 12.38 16.13
C GLU A 399 -17.16 12.40 16.31
N VAL A 400 -16.68 12.13 17.53
CA VAL A 400 -15.25 12.09 17.82
C VAL A 400 -14.79 10.65 17.81
N PHE A 401 -13.76 10.36 17.01
CA PHE A 401 -13.12 9.06 16.92
C PHE A 401 -11.69 9.19 17.45
N SER A 402 -11.39 8.56 18.59
CA SER A 402 -10.03 8.40 19.10
C SER A 402 -9.32 7.19 18.48
N ALA A 403 -8.03 7.00 18.77
CA ALA A 403 -7.31 5.80 18.36
C ALA A 403 -7.96 4.49 18.84
N GLU A 404 -8.55 4.49 20.04
CA GLU A 404 -9.31 3.37 20.59
C GLU A 404 -10.57 3.08 19.75
N ASN A 405 -11.29 4.12 19.32
CA ASN A 405 -12.45 3.94 18.44
C ASN A 405 -12.03 3.37 17.07
N LEU A 406 -10.88 3.78 16.54
CA LEU A 406 -10.33 3.22 15.29
C LEU A 406 -9.98 1.74 15.45
N LEU A 407 -9.38 1.34 16.58
CA LEU A 407 -9.09 -0.06 16.88
C LEU A 407 -10.38 -0.90 17.00
N GLU A 408 -11.42 -0.37 17.65
CA GLU A 408 -12.69 -1.09 17.78
C GLU A 408 -13.39 -1.27 16.43
N LEU A 409 -13.33 -0.24 15.57
CA LEU A 409 -13.79 -0.34 14.20
C LEU A 409 -13.01 -1.41 13.42
N ALA A 410 -11.69 -1.46 13.56
CA ALA A 410 -10.83 -2.46 12.96
C ALA A 410 -11.18 -3.88 13.43
N ARG A 411 -11.36 -4.09 14.75
CA ARG A 411 -11.77 -5.37 15.33
C ARG A 411 -13.12 -5.84 14.81
N THR A 412 -14.10 -4.93 14.74
CA THR A 412 -15.42 -5.23 14.19
C THR A 412 -15.33 -5.67 12.73
N ARG A 413 -14.51 -4.98 11.92
CA ARG A 413 -14.26 -5.35 10.52
C ARG A 413 -13.58 -6.71 10.40
N VAL A 414 -12.50 -6.95 11.14
CA VAL A 414 -11.77 -8.22 11.12
C VAL A 414 -12.67 -9.38 11.55
N LYS A 415 -13.49 -9.20 12.59
CA LYS A 415 -14.45 -10.22 13.03
C LYS A 415 -15.45 -10.57 11.93
N LYS A 416 -15.97 -9.59 11.19
CA LYS A 416 -16.85 -9.84 10.04
C LYS A 416 -16.15 -10.61 8.92
N LEU A 417 -14.88 -10.28 8.64
CA LEU A 417 -14.07 -11.00 7.64
C LEU A 417 -13.81 -12.44 8.08
N GLN A 418 -13.49 -12.66 9.35
CA GLN A 418 -13.28 -13.99 9.92
C GLN A 418 -14.54 -14.87 9.89
N GLN A 419 -15.74 -14.29 9.99
CA GLN A 419 -16.99 -15.03 9.82
C GLN A 419 -17.22 -15.51 8.38
N GLN A 420 -16.49 -14.96 7.41
CA GLN A 420 -16.45 -15.43 6.01
C GLN A 420 -15.34 -16.48 5.80
N LEU A 421 -14.40 -16.59 6.77
CA LEU A 421 -13.37 -17.62 6.83
C LEU A 421 -13.92 -18.93 7.43
#